data_AF-A0A3D4CJ04-F1
#
_entry.id   AF-A0A3D4CJ04-F1
#
_cell.length_a   1.000
_cell.length_b   1.000
_cell.length_c   1.000
_cell.angle_alpha   90.00
_cell.angle_beta   90.00
_cell.angle_gamma   90.00
#
_symmetry.space_group_name_H-M   'P 1'
#
loop_
_entity.id
_entity.type
_entity.pdbx_description
1 polymer ?
#
loop_
_entity_poly.entity_id
_entity_poly.type
_entity_poly.pdbx_seq_one_letter_code
_entity_poly.pdbx_strand_id
1 'polypeptide(L)'
;IESKDTNLLITDLFEKLLNEYQQNLPYAQRIIRSYIVALLFTLQRIHSERKPLNGSSKNIGLIKEFDRLVNEHFLTHRSVKDYAKMLHITPNHLNAVCTKVYGHSAGEHIRNRVMVEAKRLLVNMPGVTVAEIAYQLNFDDNAYFSRFFKKYAGETPEKFRKRRLSKEQI
;
A
#
# COMPACT_ATOMS: atom_id res chain seq x y z
N ILE A 1 -14.45 24.32 -10.01
CA ILE A 1 -14.73 23.38 -11.11
C ILE A 1 -15.42 22.19 -10.46
N GLU A 2 -16.63 21.84 -10.88
CA GLU A 2 -17.47 20.91 -10.13
C GLU A 2 -16.83 19.52 -10.01
N SER A 3 -17.10 18.83 -8.90
CA SER A 3 -16.60 17.47 -8.61
C SER A 3 -16.94 16.46 -9.72
N LYS A 4 -17.94 16.76 -10.56
CA LYS A 4 -18.43 15.89 -11.63
C LYS A 4 -17.50 15.93 -12.86
N ASP A 5 -17.08 17.12 -13.29
CA ASP A 5 -16.17 17.31 -14.44
C ASP A 5 -14.79 16.70 -14.20
N THR A 6 -14.35 16.73 -12.94
CA THR A 6 -13.03 16.18 -12.60
C THR A 6 -13.03 14.66 -12.55
N ASN A 7 -14.14 14.04 -12.12
CA ASN A 7 -14.30 12.60 -12.19
C ASN A 7 -14.36 12.12 -13.65
N LEU A 8 -15.08 12.84 -14.52
CA LEU A 8 -15.12 12.58 -15.96
C LEU A 8 -13.72 12.64 -16.59
N LEU A 9 -12.90 13.63 -16.23
CA LEU A 9 -11.53 13.75 -16.72
C LEU A 9 -10.61 12.60 -16.25
N ILE A 10 -10.75 12.16 -14.99
CA ILE A 10 -9.99 11.00 -14.48
C ILE A 10 -10.36 9.74 -15.26
N THR A 11 -11.66 9.50 -15.46
CA THR A 11 -12.15 8.34 -16.20
C THR A 11 -11.62 8.34 -17.63
N ASP A 12 -11.69 9.48 -18.34
CA ASP A 12 -11.14 9.61 -19.70
C ASP A 12 -9.63 9.32 -19.77
N LEU A 13 -8.84 9.83 -18.81
CA LEU A 13 -7.40 9.54 -18.75
C LEU A 13 -7.12 8.04 -18.52
N PHE A 14 -7.93 7.37 -17.69
CA PHE A 14 -7.80 5.93 -17.48
C PHE A 14 -8.17 5.12 -18.72
N GLU A 15 -9.25 5.49 -19.42
CA GLU A 15 -9.65 4.83 -20.66
C GLU A 15 -8.58 4.97 -21.75
N LYS A 16 -7.99 6.18 -21.89
CA LYS A 16 -6.87 6.41 -22.81
C LYS A 16 -5.64 5.57 -22.47
N LEU A 17 -5.31 5.45 -21.18
CA LEU A 17 -4.20 4.62 -20.73
C LEU A 17 -4.44 3.14 -21.05
N LEU A 18 -5.64 2.63 -20.76
CA LEU A 18 -6.02 1.24 -21.05
C LEU A 18 -6.00 0.93 -22.54
N ASN A 19 -6.54 1.83 -23.37
CA ASN A 19 -6.55 1.66 -24.83
C ASN A 19 -5.12 1.63 -25.38
N GLU A 20 -4.26 2.58 -24.96
CA GLU A 20 -2.85 2.62 -25.38
C GLU A 20 -2.08 1.35 -24.96
N TYR A 21 -2.35 0.86 -23.76
CA TYR A 21 -1.77 -0.40 -23.27
C TYR A 21 -2.22 -1.61 -24.09
N GLN A 22 -3.49 -1.66 -24.49
CA GLN A 22 -4.05 -2.77 -25.27
C GLN A 22 -3.60 -2.79 -26.73
N GLN A 23 -3.46 -1.62 -27.37
CA GLN A 23 -3.10 -1.57 -28.79
C GLN A 23 -1.62 -1.77 -29.06
N ASN A 24 -0.75 -1.57 -28.05
CA ASN A 24 0.69 -1.81 -28.13
C ASN A 24 1.37 -1.20 -29.38
N LEU A 25 0.93 0.00 -29.75
CA LEU A 25 1.43 0.73 -30.91
C LEU A 25 2.86 1.27 -30.68
N PRO A 26 3.58 1.66 -31.76
CA PRO A 26 4.84 2.39 -31.61
C PRO A 26 4.68 3.58 -30.65
N TYR A 27 5.66 3.74 -29.75
CA TYR A 27 5.68 4.79 -28.72
C TYR A 27 4.66 4.65 -27.57
N ALA A 28 3.90 3.54 -27.47
CA ALA A 28 2.91 3.33 -26.41
C ALA A 28 3.46 3.61 -25.00
N GLN A 29 4.68 3.17 -24.69
CA GLN A 29 5.34 3.46 -23.40
C GLN A 29 5.46 4.96 -23.09
N ARG A 30 5.79 5.78 -24.11
CA ARG A 30 5.92 7.24 -23.95
C ARG A 30 4.55 7.89 -23.76
N ILE A 31 3.55 7.42 -24.51
CA ILE A 31 2.17 7.92 -24.45
C ILE A 31 1.54 7.57 -23.11
N ILE A 32 1.63 6.30 -22.67
CA ILE A 32 1.22 5.84 -21.34
C ILE A 32 1.85 6.70 -20.25
N ARG A 33 3.17 6.96 -20.33
CA ARG A 33 3.87 7.81 -19.36
C ARG A 33 3.30 9.23 -19.35
N SER A 34 2.96 9.80 -20.50
CA SER A 34 2.35 11.13 -20.57
C SER A 34 0.96 11.17 -19.92
N TYR A 35 0.14 10.13 -20.11
CA TYR A 35 -1.17 10.02 -19.45
C TYR A 35 -1.05 9.82 -17.94
N ILE A 36 -0.09 9.03 -17.47
CA ILE A 36 0.20 8.89 -16.04
C ILE A 36 0.57 10.25 -15.43
N VAL A 37 1.43 11.03 -16.08
CA VAL A 37 1.81 12.36 -15.60
C VAL A 37 0.61 13.30 -15.56
N ALA A 38 -0.21 13.32 -16.61
CA ALA A 38 -1.44 14.13 -16.65
C ALA A 38 -2.42 13.73 -15.53
N LEU A 39 -2.57 12.43 -15.26
CA LEU A 39 -3.39 11.91 -14.18
C LEU A 39 -2.87 12.36 -12.81
N LEU A 40 -1.56 12.26 -12.57
CA LEU A 40 -0.93 12.69 -11.32
C LEU A 40 -1.15 14.18 -11.05
N PHE A 41 -0.97 15.05 -12.05
CA PHE A 41 -1.24 16.49 -11.90
C PHE A 41 -2.72 16.79 -11.69
N THR A 42 -3.61 16.04 -12.35
CA THR A 42 -5.07 16.17 -12.15
C THR A 42 -5.46 15.81 -10.71
N LEU A 43 -4.90 14.72 -10.17
CA LEU A 43 -5.10 14.32 -8.78
C LEU A 43 -4.50 15.33 -7.79
N GLN A 44 -3.33 15.87 -8.08
CA GLN A 44 -2.70 16.91 -7.26
C GLN A 44 -3.53 18.19 -7.23
N ARG A 45 -4.15 18.59 -8.35
CA ARG A 45 -5.06 19.73 -8.43
C ARG A 45 -6.26 19.54 -7.50
N ILE A 46 -6.88 18.37 -7.51
CA ILE A 46 -7.98 18.01 -6.60
C ILE A 46 -7.53 18.07 -5.14
N HIS A 47 -6.34 17.53 -4.85
CA HIS A 47 -5.82 17.52 -3.49
C HIS A 47 -5.48 18.92 -2.98
N SER A 48 -5.02 19.82 -3.86
CA SER A 48 -4.71 21.21 -3.52
C SER A 48 -5.95 22.05 -3.24
N GLU A 49 -7.09 21.71 -3.86
CA GLU A 49 -8.38 22.36 -3.60
C GLU A 49 -9.09 21.83 -2.33
N ARG A 50 -8.71 20.65 -1.84
CA ARG A 50 -9.17 20.14 -0.55
C ARG A 50 -8.28 20.71 0.55
N LYS A 51 -8.87 21.47 1.49
CA LYS A 51 -8.18 21.87 2.74
C LYS A 51 -7.44 20.65 3.32
N PRO A 52 -6.17 20.80 3.77
CA PRO A 52 -5.44 19.70 4.36
C PRO A 52 -6.32 19.05 5.43
N LEU A 53 -6.46 17.72 5.35
CA LEU A 53 -7.16 16.90 6.34
C LEU A 53 -6.87 17.46 7.73
N ASN A 54 -7.90 17.70 8.55
CA ASN A 54 -7.94 18.42 9.84
C ASN A 54 -6.92 17.96 10.93
N GLY A 55 -5.65 17.83 10.58
CA GLY A 55 -4.48 17.65 11.41
C GLY A 55 -3.59 18.87 11.23
N SER A 56 -2.97 19.33 12.31
CA SER A 56 -1.92 20.34 12.20
C SER A 56 -0.87 19.87 11.19
N SER A 57 -0.24 20.79 10.46
CA SER A 57 0.89 20.51 9.55
C SER A 57 1.94 19.59 10.18
N LYS A 58 2.13 19.69 11.50
CA LYS A 58 2.99 18.83 12.32
C LYS A 58 2.57 17.35 12.31
N ASN A 59 1.28 17.05 12.42
CA ASN A 59 0.78 15.66 12.39
C ASN A 59 0.93 15.03 11.01
N ILE A 60 0.76 15.83 9.94
CA ILE A 60 0.97 15.35 8.57
C ILE A 60 2.45 15.02 8.33
N GLY A 61 3.36 15.88 8.79
CA GLY A 61 4.80 15.61 8.73
C GLY A 61 5.19 14.34 9.50
N LEU A 62 4.64 14.17 10.71
CA LEU A 62 4.88 12.97 11.53
C LEU A 62 4.41 11.68 10.85
N ILE A 63 3.23 11.70 10.25
CA ILE A 63 2.66 10.56 9.52
C ILE A 63 3.48 10.22 8.28
N LYS A 64 3.93 11.22 7.52
CA LYS A 64 4.82 10.98 6.37
C LYS A 64 6.13 10.32 6.78
N GLU A 65 6.72 10.75 7.89
CA GLU A 65 7.95 10.14 8.39
C GLU A 65 7.69 8.73 8.95
N PHE A 66 6.56 8.51 9.63
CA PHE A 66 6.14 7.18 10.05
C PHE A 66 5.97 6.24 8.84
N ASP A 67 5.31 6.69 7.77
CA ASP A 67 5.17 5.93 6.52
C ASP A 67 6.53 5.57 5.90
N ARG A 68 7.47 6.52 5.90
CA ARG A 68 8.83 6.30 5.41
C ARG A 68 9.53 5.20 6.21
N LEU A 69 9.53 5.32 7.54
CA LEU A 69 10.14 4.34 8.43
C LEU A 69 9.49 2.96 8.33
N VAL A 70 8.16 2.88 8.26
CA VAL A 70 7.45 1.60 8.10
C VAL A 70 7.84 0.94 6.78
N ASN A 71 7.93 1.68 5.69
CA ASN A 71 8.36 1.12 4.40
C ASN A 71 9.83 0.64 4.42
N GLU A 72 10.69 1.30 5.18
CA GLU A 72 12.10 0.94 5.31
C GLU A 72 12.33 -0.25 6.27
N HIS A 73 11.53 -0.36 7.33
CA HIS A 73 11.83 -1.22 8.47
C HIS A 73 10.76 -2.27 8.81
N PHE A 74 9.67 -2.43 8.04
CA PHE A 74 8.62 -3.39 8.37
C PHE A 74 9.10 -4.86 8.51
N LEU A 75 10.24 -5.21 7.92
CA LEU A 75 10.85 -6.52 8.03
C LEU A 75 11.57 -6.72 9.38
N THR A 76 12.20 -5.68 9.93
CA THR A 76 12.99 -5.78 11.17
C THR A 76 12.23 -5.30 12.40
N HIS A 77 11.29 -4.38 12.23
CA HIS A 77 10.54 -3.76 13.30
C HIS A 77 9.03 -3.91 13.08
N ARG A 78 8.37 -4.53 14.07
CA ARG A 78 6.93 -4.85 14.02
C ARG A 78 6.12 -4.21 15.15
N SER A 79 6.79 -3.60 16.14
CA SER A 79 6.12 -3.01 17.29
C SER A 79 5.95 -1.50 17.10
N VAL A 80 4.82 -0.96 17.57
CA VAL A 80 4.59 0.50 17.60
C VAL A 80 5.66 1.22 18.43
N LYS A 81 6.23 0.53 19.44
CA LYS A 81 7.26 1.08 20.31
C LYS A 81 8.55 1.41 19.56
N ASP A 82 8.96 0.55 18.62
CA ASP A 82 10.18 0.76 17.84
C ASP A 82 10.06 2.01 16.96
N TYR A 83 8.94 2.14 16.24
CA TYR A 83 8.68 3.32 15.42
C TYR A 83 8.49 4.60 16.24
N ALA A 84 7.80 4.51 17.38
CA ALA A 84 7.66 5.67 18.27
C ALA A 84 9.01 6.16 18.79
N LYS A 85 9.94 5.23 19.09
CA LYS A 85 11.32 5.55 19.47
C LYS A 85 12.07 6.25 18.34
N MET A 86 11.98 5.75 17.10
CA MET A 86 12.61 6.37 15.92
C MET A 86 12.06 7.78 15.63
N LEU A 87 10.78 8.01 15.93
CA LEU A 87 10.10 9.29 15.77
C LEU A 87 10.25 10.21 16.99
N HIS A 88 10.94 9.78 18.04
CA HIS A 88 11.10 10.51 19.30
C HIS A 88 9.77 10.91 19.96
N ILE A 89 8.77 10.03 19.93
CA ILE A 89 7.44 10.22 20.54
C ILE A 89 7.02 8.99 21.36
N THR A 90 5.89 9.11 22.07
CA THR A 90 5.31 7.98 22.79
C THR A 90 4.47 7.09 21.85
N PRO A 91 4.38 5.77 22.10
CA PRO A 91 3.51 4.87 21.33
C PRO A 91 2.04 5.29 21.35
N ASN A 92 1.57 5.84 22.48
CA ASN A 92 0.20 6.35 22.62
C ASN A 92 -0.06 7.55 21.72
N HIS A 93 0.91 8.48 21.63
CA HIS A 93 0.80 9.60 20.72
C HIS A 93 0.78 9.14 19.25
N LEU A 94 1.67 8.20 18.88
CA LEU A 94 1.69 7.65 17.53
C LEU A 94 0.36 6.99 17.16
N ASN A 95 -0.21 6.17 18.06
CA ASN A 95 -1.53 5.58 17.85
C ASN A 95 -2.63 6.63 17.69
N ALA A 96 -2.66 7.66 18.53
CA ALA A 96 -3.66 8.72 18.45
C ALA A 96 -3.59 9.47 17.11
N VAL A 97 -2.37 9.77 16.63
CA VAL A 97 -2.19 10.43 15.33
C VAL A 97 -2.60 9.50 14.18
N CYS A 98 -2.19 8.22 14.20
CA CYS A 98 -2.59 7.24 13.19
C CYS A 98 -4.12 7.06 13.13
N THR A 99 -4.80 6.91 14.28
CA THR A 99 -6.26 6.78 14.30
C THR A 99 -6.93 8.03 13.76
N LYS A 100 -6.41 9.22 14.07
CA LYS A 100 -6.93 10.48 13.54
C LYS A 100 -6.74 10.64 12.02
N VAL A 101 -5.62 10.17 11.48
CA VAL A 101 -5.25 10.40 10.06
C VAL A 101 -5.70 9.25 9.15
N TYR A 102 -5.47 8.00 9.54
CA TYR A 102 -5.79 6.81 8.74
C TYR A 102 -7.12 6.16 9.14
N GLY A 103 -7.68 6.48 10.31
CA GLY A 103 -8.86 5.79 10.85
C GLY A 103 -8.55 4.48 11.59
N HIS A 104 -7.27 4.08 11.68
CA HIS A 104 -6.84 2.87 12.38
C HIS A 104 -5.53 3.07 13.15
N SER A 105 -5.21 2.15 14.06
CA SER A 105 -4.02 2.24 14.91
C SER A 105 -2.70 2.16 14.12
N ALA A 106 -1.61 2.61 14.74
CA ALA A 106 -0.26 2.48 14.16
C ALA A 106 0.15 1.01 14.03
N GLY A 107 -0.22 0.18 15.01
CA GLY A 107 0.05 -1.25 14.97
C GLY A 107 -0.68 -1.94 13.82
N GLU A 108 -1.90 -1.51 13.51
CA GLU A 108 -2.63 -1.98 12.33
C GLU A 108 -1.98 -1.54 11.03
N HIS A 109 -1.51 -0.29 10.96
CA HIS A 109 -0.79 0.22 9.80
C HIS A 109 0.46 -0.61 9.47
N ILE A 110 1.29 -0.92 10.48
CA ILE A 110 2.49 -1.76 10.33
C ILE A 110 2.09 -3.16 9.85
N ARG A 111 1.07 -3.77 10.44
CA ARG A 111 0.59 -5.10 10.03
C ARG A 111 0.06 -5.09 8.59
N ASN A 112 -0.64 -4.04 8.19
CA ASN A 112 -1.14 -3.87 6.83
C ASN A 112 0.02 -3.81 5.83
N ARG A 113 1.11 -3.09 6.16
CA ARG A 113 2.30 -3.07 5.31
C ARG A 113 2.92 -4.46 5.12
N VAL A 114 3.07 -5.22 6.20
CA VAL A 114 3.57 -6.61 6.15
C VAL A 114 2.63 -7.49 5.32
N MET A 115 1.32 -7.33 5.49
CA MET A 115 0.30 -8.11 4.76
C MET A 115 0.34 -7.82 3.25
N VAL A 116 0.55 -6.56 2.86
CA VAL A 116 0.73 -6.19 1.44
C VAL A 116 1.95 -6.90 0.86
N GLU A 117 3.09 -6.89 1.56
CA GLU A 117 4.29 -7.59 1.08
C GLU A 117 4.08 -9.09 0.99
N ALA A 118 3.45 -9.69 2.01
CA ALA A 118 3.16 -11.13 2.02
C ALA A 118 2.31 -11.55 0.82
N LYS A 119 1.26 -10.79 0.50
CA LYS A 119 0.43 -11.04 -0.69
C LYS A 119 1.23 -10.91 -1.97
N ARG A 120 2.09 -9.90 -2.08
CA ARG A 120 2.96 -9.69 -3.25
C ARG A 120 3.91 -10.86 -3.46
N LEU A 121 4.64 -11.30 -2.43
CA LEU A 121 5.55 -12.44 -2.52
C LEU A 121 4.81 -13.73 -2.88
N LEU A 122 3.63 -13.95 -2.32
CA LEU A 122 2.83 -15.14 -2.59
C LEU A 122 2.42 -15.27 -4.06
N VAL A 123 2.16 -14.16 -4.76
CA VAL A 123 1.73 -14.12 -6.16
C VAL A 123 2.92 -14.06 -7.10
N ASN A 124 3.90 -13.20 -6.81
CA ASN A 124 4.98 -12.88 -7.75
C ASN A 124 6.15 -13.87 -7.68
N MET A 125 6.15 -14.81 -6.74
CA MET A 125 7.20 -15.83 -6.58
C MET A 125 6.60 -17.24 -6.53
N PRO A 126 6.10 -17.77 -7.66
CA PRO A 126 5.42 -19.06 -7.71
C PRO A 126 6.33 -20.25 -7.36
N GLY A 127 7.65 -20.13 -7.58
CA GLY A 127 8.64 -21.15 -7.24
C GLY A 127 9.10 -21.14 -5.78
N VAL A 128 8.69 -20.15 -4.98
CA VAL A 128 9.12 -20.02 -3.57
C VAL A 128 8.04 -20.60 -2.66
N THR A 129 8.42 -21.46 -1.74
CA THR A 129 7.51 -22.09 -0.78
C THR A 129 6.94 -21.08 0.22
N VAL A 130 5.83 -21.42 0.87
CA VAL A 130 5.25 -20.57 1.92
C VAL A 130 6.21 -20.40 3.11
N ALA A 131 6.99 -21.43 3.42
CA ALA A 131 8.00 -21.39 4.47
C ALA A 131 9.15 -20.43 4.15
N GLU A 132 9.65 -20.43 2.91
CA GLU A 132 10.67 -19.48 2.46
C GLU A 132 10.14 -18.04 2.45
N ILE A 133 8.88 -17.81 2.09
CA ILE A 133 8.25 -16.49 2.21
C ILE A 133 8.15 -16.04 3.67
N ALA A 134 7.77 -16.93 4.58
CA ALA A 134 7.74 -16.62 6.01
C ALA A 134 9.12 -16.18 6.50
N TYR A 135 10.17 -16.90 6.10
CA TYR A 135 11.55 -16.57 6.41
C TYR A 135 11.98 -15.21 5.83
N GLN A 136 11.71 -14.95 4.54
CA GLN A 136 12.02 -13.65 3.90
C GLN A 136 11.31 -12.47 4.55
N LEU A 137 10.12 -12.71 5.09
CA LEU A 137 9.37 -11.70 5.83
C LEU A 137 9.85 -11.55 7.29
N ASN A 138 10.89 -12.27 7.73
CA ASN A 138 11.33 -12.33 9.13
C ASN A 138 10.21 -12.75 10.09
N PHE A 139 9.51 -13.85 9.80
CA PHE A 139 8.71 -14.56 10.79
C PHE A 139 9.56 -15.68 11.41
N ASP A 140 9.44 -15.88 12.72
CA ASP A 140 10.21 -16.89 13.46
C ASP A 140 9.97 -18.31 12.94
N ASP A 141 8.72 -18.60 12.53
CA ASP A 141 8.36 -19.86 11.91
C ASP A 141 7.18 -19.73 10.92
N ASN A 142 7.04 -20.75 10.07
CA ASN A 142 5.99 -20.84 9.05
C ASN A 142 4.58 -20.94 9.67
N ALA A 143 4.42 -21.58 10.83
CA ALA A 143 3.12 -21.74 11.46
C ALA A 143 2.58 -20.40 11.98
N TYR A 144 3.45 -19.57 12.56
CA TYR A 144 3.15 -18.22 13.01
C TYR A 144 2.79 -17.32 11.83
N PHE A 145 3.57 -17.36 10.74
CA PHE A 145 3.21 -16.67 9.49
C PHE A 145 1.84 -17.11 8.96
N SER A 146 1.59 -18.41 8.89
CA SER A 146 0.33 -18.95 8.37
C SER A 146 -0.87 -18.54 9.22
N ARG A 147 -0.73 -18.52 10.56
CA ARG A 147 -1.76 -18.01 11.48
C ARG A 147 -1.97 -16.51 11.33
N PHE A 148 -0.89 -15.73 11.25
CA PHE A 148 -0.92 -14.29 11.00
C PHE A 148 -1.66 -13.98 9.70
N PHE A 149 -1.27 -14.64 8.61
CA PHE A 149 -1.86 -14.42 7.29
C PHE A 149 -3.35 -14.79 7.30
N LYS A 150 -3.70 -15.98 7.81
CA LYS A 150 -5.11 -16.40 7.92
C LYS A 150 -5.95 -15.43 8.74
N LYS A 151 -5.43 -14.92 9.86
CA LYS A 151 -6.14 -13.99 10.73
C LYS A 151 -6.53 -12.69 10.01
N TYR A 152 -5.64 -12.13 9.19
CA TYR A 152 -5.85 -10.81 8.56
C TYR A 152 -6.28 -10.87 7.09
N ALA A 153 -6.03 -11.99 6.39
CA ALA A 153 -6.46 -12.19 5.01
C ALA A 153 -7.75 -13.04 4.88
N GLY A 154 -8.17 -13.72 5.96
CA GLY A 154 -9.36 -14.59 5.98
C GLY A 154 -9.14 -15.99 5.40
N GLU A 155 -7.98 -16.28 4.83
CA GLU A 155 -7.63 -17.58 4.25
C GLU A 155 -6.14 -17.90 4.41
N THR A 156 -5.74 -19.16 4.20
CA THR A 156 -4.34 -19.56 4.31
C THR A 156 -3.48 -18.99 3.16
N PRO A 157 -2.17 -18.81 3.36
CA PRO A 157 -1.26 -18.35 2.29
C PRO A 157 -1.36 -19.20 1.02
N GLU A 158 -1.42 -20.52 1.16
CA GLU A 158 -1.52 -21.46 0.04
C GLU A 158 -2.83 -21.29 -0.74
N LYS A 159 -3.96 -21.16 -0.03
CA LYS A 159 -5.27 -20.95 -0.64
C LYS A 159 -5.32 -19.61 -1.37
N PHE A 160 -4.76 -18.55 -0.76
CA PHE A 160 -4.62 -17.24 -1.39
C PHE A 160 -3.81 -17.31 -2.68
N ARG A 161 -2.62 -17.95 -2.63
CA ARG A 161 -1.75 -18.12 -3.79
C ARG A 161 -2.47 -18.87 -4.92
N LYS A 162 -3.04 -20.04 -4.64
CA LYS A 162 -3.75 -20.85 -5.63
C LYS A 162 -4.88 -20.07 -6.30
N ARG A 163 -5.67 -19.33 -5.52
CA ARG A 163 -6.79 -18.51 -6.00
C ARG A 163 -6.36 -17.33 -6.88
N ARG A 164 -5.18 -16.75 -6.62
CA ARG A 164 -4.65 -15.63 -7.40
C ARG A 164 -4.04 -16.10 -8.72
N LEU A 165 -3.22 -17.15 -8.68
CA LEU A 165 -2.60 -17.71 -9.89
C LEU A 165 -3.64 -18.31 -10.85
N SER A 166 -4.74 -18.88 -10.34
CA SER A 166 -5.82 -19.38 -11.21
C SER A 166 -6.63 -18.27 -11.89
N LYS A 167 -6.58 -17.03 -11.39
CA LYS A 167 -7.30 -15.88 -11.95
C LYS A 167 -6.49 -15.09 -12.98
N GLU A 168 -5.17 -15.25 -13.00
CA GLU A 168 -4.27 -14.60 -13.98
C GLU A 168 -4.11 -15.44 -15.26
N GLN A 169 -4.73 -16.63 -15.32
CA GLN A 169 -4.70 -17.55 -16.47
C GLN A 169 -5.97 -17.48 -17.34
N ILE A 170 -6.87 -16.52 -17.08
CA ILE A 170 -8.10 -16.23 -17.84
C ILE A 170 -8.05 -14.78 -18.26
#